data_AF-A0A497JIP3-F1
#
_entry.id   AF-A0A497JIP3-F1
#
_cell.length_a   1.000
_cell.length_b   1.000
_cell.length_c   1.000
_cell.angle_alpha   90.00
_cell.angle_beta   90.00
_cell.angle_gamma   90.00
#
_symmetry.space_group_name_H-M   'P 1'
#
loop_
_entity.id
_entity.type
_entity.pdbx_description
1 polymer ?
#
loop_
_entity_poly.entity_id
_entity_poly.type
_entity_poly.pdbx_seq_one_letter_code
_entity_poly.pdbx_strand_id
1 'polypeptide(L)' 'MKILPIAFDSMGTRSMCTFVKTRDVKILIDPGVALGPSRYGLPPHPIEIKRREEHWQAIVKYAMQADVLIVTHYHYD' A
#
# COMPACT_ATOMS: atom_id res chain seq x y z
N MET A 1 -0.33 20.47 6.22
CA MET A 1 -0.41 19.00 6.31
C MET A 1 -0.69 18.46 4.91
N LYS A 2 -0.05 17.35 4.50
CA LYS A 2 -0.27 16.68 3.22
C LYS A 2 -0.64 15.21 3.48
N ILE A 3 -1.70 14.74 2.83
CA ILE A 3 -2.16 13.35 2.90
C ILE A 3 -2.00 12.78 1.50
N LEU A 4 -1.37 11.62 1.39
CA LEU A 4 -1.09 10.96 0.13
C LEU A 4 -1.50 9.48 0.19
N PRO A 5 -2.54 9.08 -0.55
CA PRO A 5 -2.83 7.68 -0.80
C PRO A 5 -1.69 7.01 -1.60
N ILE A 6 -1.06 5.98 -1.05
CA ILE A 6 0.08 5.27 -1.70
C ILE A 6 -0.39 4.03 -2.45
N ALA A 7 -1.14 3.16 -1.78
CA ALA A 7 -1.62 1.90 -2.33
C ALA A 7 -3.05 1.64 -1.83
N PHE A 8 -3.99 1.63 -2.77
CA PHE A 8 -5.43 1.49 -2.54
C PHE A 8 -6.03 0.52 -3.58
N ASP A 9 -7.35 0.31 -3.54
CA ASP A 9 -8.08 -0.53 -4.49
C ASP A 9 -7.92 -0.04 -5.94
N SER A 10 -6.89 -0.57 -6.60
CA SER A 10 -6.48 -0.18 -7.95
C SER A 10 -5.88 -1.39 -8.66
N MET A 11 -6.52 -1.80 -9.75
CA MET A 11 -6.11 -2.95 -10.58
C MET A 11 -5.78 -4.19 -9.72
N GLY A 12 -6.73 -4.62 -8.89
CA GLY A 12 -6.63 -5.86 -8.12
C GLY A 12 -5.87 -5.75 -6.80
N THR A 13 -5.12 -4.66 -6.56
CA THR A 13 -4.52 -4.38 -5.25
C THR A 13 -5.61 -4.22 -4.20
N ARG A 14 -5.47 -4.90 -3.06
CA ARG A 14 -6.32 -4.71 -1.88
C ARG A 14 -5.42 -4.30 -0.73
N SER A 15 -5.38 -3.01 -0.46
CA SER A 15 -4.61 -2.43 0.64
C SER A 15 -5.13 -1.05 1.00
N MET A 16 -4.62 -0.52 2.11
CA MET A 16 -4.85 0.87 2.49
C MET A 16 -3.56 1.52 3.02
N CYS A 17 -2.59 1.80 2.16
CA CYS A 17 -1.37 2.50 2.58
C CYS A 17 -1.49 4.01 2.42
N THR A 18 -1.43 4.76 3.53
CA THR A 18 -1.53 6.23 3.53
C THR A 18 -0.30 6.89 4.13
N PHE A 19 0.28 7.84 3.40
CA PHE A 19 1.35 8.68 3.92
C PHE A 19 0.83 10.05 4.34
N VAL A 20 1.04 10.42 5.60
CA VAL A 20 0.69 11.71 6.17
C VAL A 20 1.96 12.48 6.51
N LYS A 21 2.11 13.67 5.96
CA LYS A 21 3.22 14.58 6.25
C LYS A 21 2.71 15.84 6.95
N THR A 22 3.16 16.05 8.18
CA THR A 22 3.00 17.31 8.91
C THR A 22 4.26 18.16 8.78
N ARG A 23 4.39 19.22 9.60
CA ARG A 23 5.59 20.08 9.61
C ARG A 23 6.78 19.36 10.26
N ASP A 24 6.49 18.46 11.19
CA ASP A 24 7.38 17.91 12.21
C ASP A 24 7.47 16.39 12.19
N VAL A 25 6.44 15.69 11.69
CA VAL A 25 6.41 14.23 11.63
C VAL A 25 5.85 13.72 10.30
N LYS A 26 6.40 12.60 9.82
CA LYS A 26 5.91 11.83 8.69
C LYS A 26 5.44 10.47 9.18
N ILE A 27 4.20 10.16 8.87
CA ILE A 27 3.52 8.96 9.34
C ILE A 27 3.16 8.13 8.10
N LEU A 28 3.46 6.84 8.13
CA LEU A 28 2.96 5.88 7.16
C LEU A 28 2.01 4.92 7.88
N ILE A 29 0.78 4.83 7.39
CA ILE A 29 -0.30 4.04 7.97
C ILE A 29 -0.54 2.84 7.05
N ASP A 30 -0.59 1.65 7.64
CA ASP A 30 -0.87 0.34 7.02
C ASP A 30 -0.01 0.05 5.76
N PRO A 31 1.32 -0.12 5.92
CA PRO A 31 2.25 -0.36 4.81
C PRO A 31 2.18 -1.81 4.27
N GLY A 32 1.02 -2.21 3.73
CA GLY A 32 0.77 -3.51 3.09
C GLY A 32 0.27 -3.38 1.65
N VAL A 33 0.38 -4.46 0.86
CA VAL A 33 -0.14 -4.58 -0.51
C VAL A 33 -0.31 -6.04 -0.95
N ALA A 34 -1.55 -6.50 -1.09
CA ALA A 34 -1.85 -7.81 -1.64
C ALA A 34 -2.74 -7.78 -2.88
N LEU A 35 -2.77 -8.92 -3.58
CA LEU A 35 -3.74 -9.23 -4.61
C LEU A 35 -4.68 -10.31 -4.11
N GLY A 36 -5.92 -10.31 -4.61
CA GLY A 36 -6.78 -11.49 -4.45
C GLY A 36 -6.17 -12.70 -5.17
N PRO A 37 -6.08 -13.88 -4.55
CA PRO A 37 -5.39 -15.04 -5.13
C PRO A 37 -6.08 -15.59 -6.38
N SER A 38 -7.41 -15.45 -6.48
CA SER A 38 -8.18 -15.78 -7.67
C SER A 38 -9.42 -14.92 -7.78
N ARG A 39 -9.82 -14.58 -9.01
CA ARG A 39 -11.09 -13.91 -9.32
C ARG A 39 -11.77 -14.65 -10.46
N TYR A 40 -13.00 -15.11 -10.22
CA TYR A 40 -13.75 -15.95 -11.18
C TYR A 40 -13.00 -17.23 -11.61
N GLY A 41 -12.21 -17.81 -10.70
CA GLY A 41 -11.39 -19.00 -10.98
C GLY A 41 -10.13 -18.74 -11.80
N LEU A 42 -9.83 -17.48 -12.12
CA LEU A 42 -8.62 -17.08 -12.84
C LEU A 42 -7.58 -16.54 -11.86
N PRO A 43 -6.27 -16.74 -12.12
CA PRO A 43 -5.20 -16.10 -11.36
C PRO A 43 -5.16 -14.58 -11.64
N PRO A 44 -4.42 -13.79 -10.84
CA PRO A 44 -4.24 -12.36 -11.09
C PRO A 44 -3.69 -12.12 -12.49
N HIS A 45 -4.25 -11.13 -13.17
CA HIS A 45 -3.75 -10.71 -14.47
C HIS A 45 -2.33 -10.12 -14.33
N PRO A 46 -1.43 -10.28 -15.31
CA PRO A 46 -0.07 -9.73 -15.24
C PRO A 46 -0.01 -8.22 -14.91
N ILE A 47 -1.02 -7.45 -15.35
CA ILE A 47 -1.15 -6.02 -15.02
C ILE A 47 -1.40 -5.80 -13.51
N GLU A 48 -2.18 -6.66 -12.87
CA GLU A 48 -2.44 -6.58 -11.42
C GLU A 48 -1.17 -6.91 -10.64
N ILE A 49 -0.40 -7.91 -11.08
CA ILE A 49 0.92 -8.26 -10.51
C ILE A 49 1.88 -7.08 -10.62
N LYS A 50 1.95 -6.45 -11.81
CA LYS A 50 2.77 -5.25 -12.01
C LYS A 50 2.32 -4.10 -11.10
N ARG A 51 1.02 -3.86 -10.97
CA ARG A 51 0.51 -2.80 -10.10
C ARG A 51 0.83 -3.06 -8.62
N ARG A 52 0.71 -4.31 -8.15
CA ARG A 52 1.13 -4.69 -6.80
C ARG A 52 2.60 -4.37 -6.57
N GLU A 53 3.47 -4.67 -7.54
CA GLU A 53 4.90 -4.34 -7.44
C GLU A 53 5.14 -2.83 -7.40
N GLU A 54 4.47 -2.06 -8.26
CA GLU A 54 4.55 -0.58 -8.26
C GLU A 54 4.14 0.00 -6.89
N HIS A 55 3.06 -0.51 -6.31
CA HIS A 55 2.62 -0.15 -4.97
C HIS A 55 3.62 -0.56 -3.89
N TRP A 56 4.15 -1.78 -3.95
CA TRP A 56 5.16 -2.24 -3.01
C TRP A 56 6.41 -1.35 -3.00
N GLN A 57 6.92 -1.01 -4.19
CA GLN A 57 8.05 -0.10 -4.33
C GLN A 57 7.75 1.30 -3.78
N ALA A 58 6.52 1.80 -3.98
CA ALA A 58 6.09 3.06 -3.40
C ALA A 58 6.03 2.98 -1.86
N ILE A 59 5.43 1.92 -1.30
CA ILE A 59 5.34 1.68 0.15
C ILE A 59 6.73 1.68 0.77
N VAL A 60 7.67 0.89 0.23
CA VAL A 60 9.06 0.82 0.71
C VAL A 60 9.72 2.20 0.67
N LYS A 61 9.56 2.93 -0.45
CA LYS A 61 10.10 4.30 -0.60
C LYS A 61 9.56 5.26 0.45
N TYR A 62 8.26 5.19 0.78
CA TYR A 62 7.67 6.07 1.80
C TYR A 62 7.98 5.59 3.22
N ALA A 63 8.13 4.28 3.44
CA ALA A 63 8.53 3.72 4.73
C ALA A 63 9.95 4.19 5.11
N MET A 64 10.89 4.23 4.15
CA MET A 64 12.23 4.78 4.37
C MET A 64 12.25 6.26 4.73
N GLN A 65 11.18 7.00 4.43
CA GLN A 65 11.06 8.43 4.72
C GLN A 65 10.24 8.71 5.98
N ALA A 66 9.49 7.73 6.49
CA ALA A 66 8.57 7.90 7.59
C ALA A 66 9.31 7.89 8.93
N ASP A 67 8.86 8.74 9.84
CA ASP A 67 9.36 8.76 11.23
C ASP A 67 8.56 7.76 12.09
N VAL A 68 7.30 7.51 11.71
CA VAL A 68 6.38 6.59 12.40
C VAL A 68 5.70 5.66 11.38
N LEU A 69 5.70 4.35 11.69
CA LEU A 69 4.85 3.36 11.02
C LEU A 69 3.69 2.98 11.94
N ILE A 70 2.47 3.03 11.42
CA ILE A 70 1.26 2.60 12.12
C ILE A 70 0.72 1.37 11.40
N VAL A 71 0.46 0.31 12.18
CA VAL A 71 -0.33 -0.84 11.76
C VAL A 71 -1.62 -0.80 12.56
N THR A 72 -2.73 -0.50 11.91
CA THR A 72 -4.04 -0.33 12.56
C THR A 72 -4.58 -1.67 13.06
N HIS A 73 -4.36 -2.73 12.28
CA HIS A 73 -4.68 -4.11 12.62
C HIS A 73 -3.81 -5.05 11.78
N TYR A 74 -3.69 -6.30 12.23
CA TYR A 74 -2.98 -7.31 11.47
C TYR A 74 -3.92 -7.93 10.43
N HIS A 75 -3.66 -7.61 9.17
CA HIS A 75 -4.24 -8.27 8.02
C HIS A 75 -3.09 -8.77 7.12
N TYR A 76 -3.38 -9.73 6.25
CA TYR A 76 -2.37 -10.40 5.40
C TYR A 76 -2.17 -9.68 4.06
N ASP A 77 -2.59 -8.41 3.96
CA ASP A 77 -2.30 -7.59 2.80
C ASP A 77 -0.88 -7.03 2.81
#